data_AF-A0A1W9LPI2-F1
#
_entry.id   AF-A0A1W9LPI2-F1
#
_cell.length_a   1.000
_cell.length_b   1.000
_cell.length_c   1.000
_cell.angle_alpha   90.00
_cell.angle_beta   90.00
_cell.angle_gamma   90.00
#
_symmetry.space_group_name_H-M   'P 1'
#
loop_
_entity.id
_entity.type
_entity.pdbx_description
1 polymer ?
#
loop_
_entity_poly.entity_id
_entity_poly.type
_entity_poly.pdbx_seq_one_letter_code
_entity_poly.pdbx_strand_id
1 'polypeptide(L)'
;MEAIRLQNFKGFQDSGWIALKPITLLFGYNSSGKSSIMQALLMLKQSLENPASEVPFVFSSEKGVDLGTYEDIVYNHEIDRKNHII
;
A
#
# COMPACT_ATOMS: atom_id res chain seq x y z
N MET A 1 -6.88 10.22 -10.75
CA MET A 1 -6.38 10.13 -9.35
C MET A 1 -5.40 11.27 -9.15
N GLU A 2 -5.65 12.16 -8.19
CA GLU A 2 -4.83 13.37 -7.97
C GLU A 2 -3.85 13.24 -6.81
N ALA A 3 -4.14 12.37 -5.85
CA ALA A 3 -3.29 12.07 -4.70
C ALA A 3 -3.62 10.68 -4.14
N ILE A 4 -2.69 10.16 -3.34
CA ILE A 4 -2.87 8.94 -2.53
C ILE A 4 -2.45 9.20 -1.09
N ARG A 5 -2.99 8.44 -0.15
CA ARG A 5 -2.54 8.41 1.24
C ARG A 5 -2.47 6.96 1.69
N LEU A 6 -1.32 6.57 2.23
CA LEU A 6 -1.07 5.24 2.76
C LEU A 6 -1.15 5.32 4.28
N GLN A 7 -2.00 4.51 4.88
CA GLN A 7 -2.15 4.41 6.33
C GLN A 7 -1.96 2.97 6.77
N ASN A 8 -1.22 2.78 7.85
CA ASN A 8 -0.85 1.48 8.39
C ASN A 8 -0.30 0.51 7.31
N PHE A 9 0.56 1.00 6.42
CA PHE A 9 1.12 0.25 5.30
C PHE A 9 2.65 0.29 5.31
N LYS A 10 3.28 -0.87 5.56
CA LYS A 10 4.73 -1.08 5.67
C LYS A 10 5.36 -0.05 6.59
N GLY A 11 6.33 0.73 6.10
CA GLY A 11 6.97 1.79 6.89
C GLY A 11 6.09 3.02 7.14
N PHE A 12 4.89 3.12 6.55
CA PHE A 12 4.00 4.26 6.70
C PHE A 12 2.92 3.99 7.75
N GLN A 13 3.07 4.59 8.94
CA GLN A 13 1.94 4.73 9.85
C GLN A 13 0.86 5.61 9.21
N ASP A 14 1.30 6.75 8.66
CA ASP A 14 0.52 7.64 7.84
C ASP A 14 1.46 8.43 6.92
N SER A 15 1.29 8.31 5.60
CA SER A 15 2.11 9.05 4.64
C SER A 15 1.69 10.51 4.47
N GLY A 16 0.53 10.90 5.01
CA GLY A 16 -0.19 12.08 4.54
C GLY A 16 -0.59 11.95 3.06
N TRP A 17 -1.14 13.01 2.50
CA TRP A 17 -1.49 13.05 1.08
C TRP A 17 -0.25 13.25 0.21
N ILE A 18 0.01 12.28 -0.67
CA ILE A 18 1.05 12.32 -1.70
C ILE A 18 0.36 12.70 -3.02
N ALA A 19 0.65 13.89 -3.52
CA ALA A 19 0.14 14.33 -4.82
C ALA A 19 0.73 13.49 -5.96
N LEU A 20 -0.11 13.05 -6.89
CA LEU A 20 0.29 12.37 -8.11
C LEU A 20 0.15 13.31 -9.29
N LYS A 21 1.25 13.55 -10.00
CA LYS A 21 1.30 14.31 -11.25
C LYS A 21 1.62 13.37 -12.41
N PRO A 22 1.32 13.75 -13.67
CA PRO A 22 1.59 12.91 -14.84
C PRO A 22 3.02 12.35 -14.88
N ILE A 23 3.99 13.12 -14.38
CA ILE A 23 5.33 12.64 -14.04
C ILE A 23 5.55 12.89 -12.55
N THR A 24 5.75 11.83 -11.79
CA THR A 24 6.04 11.89 -10.34
C THR A 24 7.38 11.19 -10.10
N LEU A 25 8.32 11.91 -9.48
CA LEU A 25 9.65 11.38 -9.16
C LEU A 25 9.76 11.14 -7.65
N LEU A 26 10.15 9.92 -7.26
CA LEU A 26 10.32 9.53 -5.87
C LEU A 26 11.81 9.53 -5.50
N PHE A 27 12.23 10.42 -4.58
CA PHE A 27 13.60 10.54 -4.11
C PHE A 27 13.72 10.26 -2.60
N GLY A 28 14.92 9.89 -2.15
CA GLY A 28 15.22 9.64 -0.74
C GLY A 28 16.15 8.44 -0.52
N TYR A 29 16.60 8.25 0.72
CA TYR A 29 17.48 7.14 1.11
C TYR A 29 16.86 5.75 0.88
N ASN A 30 17.68 4.72 0.76
CA ASN A 30 17.17 3.35 0.75
C ASN A 30 16.34 3.07 1.99
N SER A 31 15.31 2.23 1.85
CA SER A 31 14.33 1.94 2.91
C SER A 31 13.42 3.11 3.32
N SER A 32 13.47 4.27 2.65
CA SER A 32 12.57 5.40 2.95
C SER A 32 11.11 5.22 2.47
N GLY A 33 10.70 4.02 2.06
CA GLY A 33 9.33 3.74 1.60
C GLY A 33 9.02 4.00 0.12
N LYS A 34 9.99 4.38 -0.71
CA LYS A 34 9.77 4.63 -2.16
C LYS A 34 9.15 3.43 -2.89
N SER A 35 9.74 2.24 -2.71
CA SER A 35 9.20 1.00 -3.30
C SER A 35 7.84 0.66 -2.72
N SER A 36 7.60 0.95 -1.43
CA SER A 36 6.31 0.73 -0.77
C SER A 36 5.19 1.55 -1.41
N ILE A 37 5.46 2.79 -1.85
CA ILE A 37 4.49 3.60 -2.60
C ILE A 37 4.10 2.92 -3.92
N MET A 38 5.09 2.46 -4.70
CA MET A 38 4.82 1.76 -5.96
C MET A 38 4.07 0.45 -5.73
N GLN A 39 4.45 -0.30 -4.70
CA GLN A 39 3.81 -1.56 -4.31
C GLN A 39 2.34 -1.35 -3.92
N ALA A 40 2.00 -0.28 -3.19
CA ALA A 40 0.61 0.04 -2.85
C ALA A 40 -0.24 0.32 -4.10
N LEU A 41 0.31 1.06 -5.07
CA LEU A 41 -0.36 1.33 -6.35
C LEU A 41 -0.59 0.05 -7.16
N LEU A 42 0.40 -0.85 -7.20
CA LEU A 42 0.29 -2.15 -7.88
C LEU A 42 -0.73 -3.07 -7.19
N MET A 43 -0.74 -3.12 -5.86
CA MET A 43 -1.72 -3.87 -5.08
C MET A 43 -3.14 -3.36 -5.37
N LEU A 44 -3.34 -2.04 -5.39
CA LEU A 44 -4.63 -1.45 -5.74
C LEU A 44 -5.04 -1.84 -7.16
N LYS A 45 -4.13 -1.74 -8.14
CA LYS A 45 -4.38 -2.15 -9.52
C LYS A 45 -4.84 -3.60 -9.61
N GLN A 46 -4.08 -4.55 -9.06
CA GLN A 46 -4.43 -5.98 -9.15
C GLN A 46 -5.71 -6.34 -8.38
N SER A 47 -6.02 -5.61 -7.31
CA SER A 47 -7.29 -5.77 -6.59
C SER A 47 -8.47 -5.29 -7.43
N LEU A 48 -8.34 -4.16 -8.13
CA LEU A 48 -9.38 -3.62 -9.01
C LEU A 48 -9.57 -4.46 -10.29
N GLU A 49 -8.51 -5.10 -10.78
CA GLU A 49 -8.57 -6.01 -11.94
C GLU A 49 -9.19 -7.38 -11.61
N ASN A 50 -9.40 -7.69 -10.32
CA ASN A 50 -10.04 -8.93 -9.86
C ASN A 50 -11.32 -8.67 -9.03
N PRO A 51 -12.39 -8.12 -9.65
CA PRO A 51 -13.60 -7.72 -8.95
C PRO A 51 -14.44 -8.89 -8.41
N ALA A 52 -14.17 -10.11 -8.85
CA ALA A 52 -14.84 -11.32 -8.36
C ALA A 52 -14.19 -11.87 -7.08
N SER A 53 -13.10 -11.26 -6.61
CA SER A 53 -12.44 -11.68 -5.38
C SER A 53 -13.33 -11.42 -4.16
N GLU A 54 -13.44 -12.42 -3.28
CA GLU A 54 -14.12 -12.27 -1.99
C GLU A 54 -13.33 -11.40 -1.00
N VAL A 55 -12.06 -11.10 -1.31
CA VAL A 55 -11.20 -10.25 -0.49
C VAL A 55 -11.09 -8.84 -1.10
N PRO A 56 -11.19 -7.76 -0.29
CA PRO A 56 -11.11 -6.38 -0.80
C PRO A 56 -9.76 -6.02 -1.43
N PHE A 57 -8.67 -6.66 -0.95
CA PHE A 57 -7.33 -6.44 -1.44
C PHE A 57 -6.66 -7.76 -1.77
N VAL A 58 -6.11 -7.83 -2.98
CA VAL A 58 -5.30 -8.94 -3.47
C VAL A 58 -3.84 -8.61 -3.16
N PHE A 59 -3.25 -9.29 -2.18
CA PHE A 59 -1.86 -9.04 -1.75
C PHE A 59 -0.80 -9.74 -2.59
N SER A 60 -1.17 -10.81 -3.29
CA SER A 60 -0.27 -11.54 -4.18
C SER A 60 -1.00 -11.98 -5.44
N SER A 61 -0.32 -11.89 -6.58
CA SER A 61 -0.82 -12.39 -7.87
C SER A 61 0.34 -12.79 -8.77
N GLU A 62 0.14 -13.77 -9.65
CA GLU A 62 1.22 -14.30 -10.51
C GLU A 62 1.88 -13.25 -11.41
N LYS A 63 1.12 -12.22 -11.82
CA LYS A 63 1.57 -11.17 -12.76
C LYS A 63 1.66 -9.78 -12.12
N GLY A 64 1.56 -9.69 -10.80
CA GLY A 64 1.51 -8.43 -10.07
C GLY A 64 2.57 -8.32 -8.98
N VAL A 65 2.23 -7.59 -7.93
CA VAL A 65 3.07 -7.51 -6.74
C VAL A 65 2.73 -8.67 -5.80
N ASP A 66 3.77 -9.27 -5.24
CA ASP A 66 3.67 -10.16 -4.09
C ASP A 66 4.05 -9.40 -2.83
N LEU A 67 3.08 -9.25 -1.94
CA LEU A 67 3.23 -8.59 -0.66
C LEU A 67 3.12 -9.56 0.52
N GLY A 68 2.96 -10.86 0.27
CA GLY A 68 2.69 -11.85 1.30
C GLY A 68 1.29 -11.68 1.89
N THR A 69 1.22 -11.64 3.22
CA THR A 69 -0.02 -11.56 4.00
C THR A 69 -0.30 -10.14 4.50
N TYR A 70 -1.46 -9.95 5.14
CA TYR A 70 -1.78 -8.68 5.80
C TYR A 70 -0.75 -8.31 6.89
N GLU A 71 -0.26 -9.29 7.65
CA GLU A 71 0.74 -9.09 8.70
C GLU A 71 2.06 -8.54 8.13
N ASP A 72 2.46 -8.97 6.93
CA ASP A 72 3.68 -8.52 6.26
C ASP A 72 3.62 -7.06 5.81
N ILE A 73 2.41 -6.54 5.60
CA ILE A 73 2.20 -5.20 5.07
C ILE A 73 1.64 -4.21 6.08
N VAL A 74 1.11 -4.64 7.22
CA VAL A 74 0.58 -3.71 8.22
C VAL A 74 1.76 -3.00 8.90
N TYR A 75 1.58 -1.71 9.23
CA TYR A 75 2.63 -0.95 9.90
C TYR A 75 3.09 -1.64 11.19
N ASN A 76 4.42 -1.79 11.32
CA ASN A 76 5.08 -2.48 12.43
C ASN A 76 4.64 -3.95 12.63
N HIS A 77 4.03 -4.58 11.62
CA HIS A 77 3.47 -5.93 11.71
C HIS A 77 2.41 -6.08 12.83
N GLU A 78 1.80 -4.97 13.27
CA GLU A 78 0.80 -4.94 14.34
C GLU A 78 -0.61 -5.19 13.80
N ILE A 79 -1.09 -6.45 13.91
CA ILE A 79 -2.43 -6.84 13.47
C ILE A 79 -3.56 -6.47 14.45
N ASP A 80 -3.25 -6.30 15.74
CA ASP A 80 -4.24 -6.08 16.82
C ASP A 80 -4.09 -4.70 17.46
N ARG A 81 -4.01 -3.66 16.63
CA ARG A 81 -3.92 -2.28 17.11
C ARG A 81 -5.29 -1.84 17.61
N LYS A 82 -5.52 -1.91 18.93
CA LYS A 82 -6.74 -1.49 19.65
C LYS A 82 -7.04 0.03 19.61
N ASN A 83 -6.78 0.71 18.50
CA ASN A 83 -7.06 2.13 18.36
C ASN A 83 -8.40 2.35 17.66
N HIS A 84 -9.41 2.59 18.49
CA HIS A 84 -10.65 3.34 18.26
C HIS A 84 -10.69 4.12 16.94
N ILE A 85 -11.35 3.54 15.93
CA ILE A 85 -11.79 4.30 14.77
C ILE A 85 -13.12 4.92 15.17
N ILE A 86 -13.09 6.24 15.44
CA ILE A 86 -14.26 7.12 15.38
C ILE A 86 -14.35 7.65 13.95
#